data_AF-A0A7J4KB31-F1
#
_entry.id   AF-A0A7J4KB31-F1
#
_cell.length_a   1.000
_cell.length_b   1.000
_cell.length_c   1.000
_cell.angle_alpha   90.00
_cell.angle_beta   90.00
_cell.angle_gamma   90.00
#
_symmetry.space_group_name_H-M   'P 1'
#
loop_
_entity.id
_entity.type
_entity.pdbx_description
1 polymer ?
#
loop_
_entity_poly.entity_id
_entity_poly.type
_entity_poly.pdbx_seq_one_letter_code
_entity_poly.pdbx_strand_id
1 'polypeptide(L)'
;SESLSADDVTEEYVDLQARRTALASQLVQYNRIMERAENVSEILEVQVQIERVQVELDRIDGRLKYLDNRVDYATITVALQEPEPVGGGEGFSFVSVINESIAGFLAVTAGLIIILISIIPLIILGAVAYVLYRWW
;
A
#
# COMPACT_ATOMS: atom_id res chain seq x y z
N SER A 1 7.23 -9.76 -2.46
CA SER A 1 8.32 -10.23 -3.33
C SER A 1 8.37 -9.50 -4.67
N GLU A 2 8.07 -8.20 -4.74
CA GLU A 2 8.06 -7.44 -6.00
C GLU A 2 9.41 -6.80 -6.35
N SER A 3 10.35 -6.71 -5.41
CA SER A 3 11.66 -6.07 -5.64
C SER A 3 12.51 -6.82 -6.67
N LEU A 4 12.46 -8.17 -6.67
CA LEU A 4 13.32 -8.99 -7.52
C LEU A 4 13.11 -8.71 -9.02
N SER A 5 11.86 -8.49 -9.45
CA SER A 5 11.56 -8.27 -10.87
C SER A 5 11.86 -6.85 -11.37
N ALA A 6 11.97 -5.86 -10.46
CA ALA A 6 12.33 -4.49 -10.81
C ALA A 6 13.86 -4.30 -10.93
N ASP A 7 14.62 -5.03 -10.10
CA ASP A 7 16.09 -5.03 -10.16
C ASP A 7 16.59 -5.69 -11.45
N ASP A 8 16.01 -6.85 -11.84
CA ASP A 8 16.38 -7.60 -13.04
C ASP A 8 16.27 -6.76 -14.34
N VAL A 9 15.21 -5.94 -14.47
CA VAL A 9 15.01 -5.10 -15.67
C VAL A 9 15.97 -3.91 -15.70
N THR A 10 16.38 -3.42 -14.53
CA THR A 10 17.34 -2.32 -14.42
C THR A 10 18.74 -2.80 -14.82
N GLU A 11 19.13 -4.00 -14.40
CA GLU A 11 20.38 -4.65 -14.82
C GLU A 11 20.39 -4.87 -16.35
N GLU A 12 19.32 -5.43 -16.91
CA GLU A 12 19.20 -5.62 -18.37
C GLU A 12 19.34 -4.30 -19.14
N TYR A 13 18.72 -3.22 -18.64
CA TYR A 13 18.79 -1.92 -19.29
C TYR A 13 20.22 -1.36 -19.34
N VAL A 14 20.93 -1.41 -18.21
CA VAL A 14 22.31 -0.91 -18.10
C VAL A 14 23.25 -1.71 -19.02
N ASP A 15 23.09 -3.04 -19.06
CA ASP A 15 23.87 -3.92 -19.92
C ASP A 15 23.64 -3.62 -21.41
N LEU A 16 22.39 -3.46 -21.82
CA LEU A 16 22.03 -3.09 -23.20
C LEU A 16 22.61 -1.73 -23.58
N GLN A 17 22.57 -0.74 -22.68
CA GLN A 17 23.14 0.58 -22.90
C GLN A 17 24.67 0.53 -23.09
N ALA A 18 25.36 -0.27 -22.27
CA ALA A 18 26.80 -0.50 -22.40
C ALA A 18 27.14 -1.17 -23.74
N ARG A 19 26.38 -2.21 -24.13
CA ARG A 19 26.56 -2.92 -25.40
C ARG A 19 26.29 -2.02 -26.62
N ARG A 20 25.25 -1.20 -26.57
CA ARG A 20 24.95 -0.17 -27.58
C ARG A 20 26.14 0.76 -27.79
N THR A 21 26.70 1.27 -26.69
CA THR A 21 27.82 2.21 -26.74
C THR A 21 29.07 1.59 -27.36
N ALA A 22 29.36 0.34 -27.01
CA ALA A 22 30.47 -0.41 -27.61
C ALA A 22 30.29 -0.59 -29.12
N LEU A 23 29.10 -1.01 -29.57
CA LEU A 23 28.78 -1.18 -30.99
C LEU A 23 28.79 0.14 -31.76
N ALA A 24 28.30 1.23 -31.17
CA ALA A 24 28.37 2.56 -31.78
C ALA A 24 29.82 3.03 -31.99
N SER A 25 30.70 2.78 -31.01
CA SER A 25 32.13 3.03 -31.15
C SER A 25 32.77 2.18 -32.25
N GLN A 26 32.38 0.90 -32.33
CA GLN A 26 32.83 0.00 -33.40
C GLN A 26 32.37 0.48 -34.78
N LEU A 27 31.13 0.97 -34.91
CA LEU A 27 30.60 1.54 -36.13
C LEU A 27 31.40 2.78 -36.57
N VAL A 28 31.77 3.66 -35.64
CA VAL A 28 32.65 4.81 -35.93
C VAL A 28 34.01 4.35 -36.47
N GLN A 29 34.57 3.28 -35.91
CA GLN A 29 35.83 2.72 -36.42
C GLN A 29 35.67 2.12 -37.82
N TYR A 30 34.57 1.40 -38.08
CA TYR A 30 34.29 0.87 -39.41
C TYR A 30 34.08 1.98 -40.45
N ASN A 31 33.39 3.07 -40.09
CA ASN A 31 33.27 4.23 -40.98
C ASN A 31 34.64 4.87 -41.28
N ARG A 32 35.54 4.95 -40.30
CA ARG A 32 36.91 5.44 -40.54
C ARG A 32 37.72 4.51 -41.46
N ILE A 33 37.49 3.20 -41.39
CA ILE A 33 38.11 2.24 -42.30
C ILE A 33 37.51 2.40 -43.70
N MET A 34 36.20 2.57 -43.81
CA MET A 34 35.49 2.84 -45.07
C MET A 34 36.03 4.10 -45.78
N GLU A 35 36.29 5.17 -45.05
CA GLU A 35 36.90 6.40 -45.59
C GLU A 35 38.29 6.20 -46.19
N ARG A 36 39.01 5.13 -45.79
CA ARG A 36 40.38 4.82 -46.25
C ARG A 36 40.42 3.70 -47.30
N ALA A 37 39.27 3.08 -47.59
CA ALA A 37 39.21 1.97 -48.54
C ALA A 37 39.28 2.51 -49.98
N GLU A 38 40.26 2.03 -50.75
CA GLU A 38 40.47 2.47 -52.14
C GLU A 38 39.91 1.46 -53.15
N ASN A 39 39.80 0.20 -52.75
CA ASN A 39 39.35 -0.88 -53.63
C ASN A 39 37.86 -1.20 -53.41
N VAL A 40 37.14 -1.48 -54.50
CA VAL A 40 35.71 -1.85 -54.45
C VAL A 40 35.46 -3.10 -53.59
N SER A 41 36.37 -4.07 -53.59
CA SER A 41 36.25 -5.28 -52.75
C SER A 41 36.29 -4.93 -51.25
N GLU A 42 37.22 -4.07 -50.84
CA GLU A 42 37.36 -3.64 -49.45
C GLU A 42 36.15 -2.83 -48.99
N ILE A 43 35.64 -1.94 -49.86
CA ILE A 43 34.42 -1.17 -49.60
C ILE A 43 33.24 -2.11 -49.36
N LEU A 44 33.04 -3.12 -50.21
CA LEU A 44 31.95 -4.08 -50.06
C LEU A 44 32.08 -4.90 -48.76
N GLU A 45 33.30 -5.33 -48.41
CA GLU A 45 33.54 -6.07 -47.18
C GLU A 45 33.24 -5.23 -45.92
N VAL A 46 33.71 -3.98 -45.89
CA VAL A 46 33.46 -3.08 -44.76
C VAL A 46 31.98 -2.71 -44.69
N GLN A 47 31.30 -2.51 -45.83
CA GLN A 47 29.87 -2.22 -45.90
C GLN A 47 29.04 -3.34 -45.25
N VAL A 48 29.37 -4.61 -45.53
CA VAL A 48 28.70 -5.76 -44.91
C VAL A 48 28.86 -5.76 -43.38
N GLN A 49 30.03 -5.36 -42.87
CA GLN A 49 30.23 -5.26 -41.41
C GLN A 49 29.49 -4.07 -40.80
N ILE A 50 29.45 -2.94 -41.50
CA ILE A 50 28.68 -1.76 -41.10
C ILE A 50 27.19 -2.11 -40.99
N GLU A 51 26.61 -2.74 -42.00
CA GLU A 51 25.21 -3.16 -41.99
C GLU A 51 24.90 -4.13 -40.86
N ARG A 52 25.79 -5.10 -40.61
CA ARG A 52 25.63 -6.04 -39.49
C ARG A 52 25.57 -5.31 -38.15
N VAL A 53 26.46 -4.35 -37.91
CA VAL A 53 26.50 -3.57 -36.66
C VAL A 53 25.28 -2.65 -36.55
N GLN A 54 24.84 -2.02 -37.64
CA GLN A 54 23.63 -1.20 -37.65
C GLN A 54 22.39 -2.01 -37.30
N VAL A 55 22.20 -3.18 -37.91
CA VAL A 55 21.07 -4.07 -37.59
C VAL A 55 21.08 -4.49 -36.12
N GLU A 56 22.26 -4.70 -35.54
CA GLU A 56 22.37 -5.04 -34.12
C GLU A 56 22.09 -3.84 -33.20
N LEU A 57 22.53 -2.65 -33.58
CA LEU A 57 22.16 -1.40 -32.89
C LEU A 57 20.64 -1.17 -32.93
N ASP A 58 20.00 -1.34 -34.08
CA ASP A 58 18.54 -1.16 -34.22
C ASP A 58 17.76 -2.15 -33.34
N ARG A 59 18.25 -3.39 -33.21
CA ARG A 59 17.66 -4.39 -32.30
C ARG A 59 17.80 -3.97 -30.85
N ILE A 60 18.96 -3.48 -30.44
CA ILE A 60 19.20 -2.99 -29.07
C ILE A 60 18.35 -1.76 -28.79
N ASP A 61 18.27 -0.81 -29.72
CA ASP A 61 17.46 0.40 -29.58
C ASP A 61 15.97 0.09 -29.49
N GLY A 62 15.50 -0.90 -30.26
CA GLY A 62 14.14 -1.44 -30.12
C GLY A 62 13.88 -2.05 -28.74
N ARG A 63 14.85 -2.80 -28.19
CA ARG A 63 14.73 -3.41 -26.85
C ARG A 63 14.76 -2.37 -25.73
N LEU A 64 15.67 -1.40 -25.80
CA LEU A 64 15.73 -0.28 -24.86
C LEU A 64 14.42 0.51 -24.85
N LYS A 65 13.86 0.83 -26.03
CA LYS A 65 12.55 1.50 -26.14
C LYS A 65 11.41 0.67 -25.54
N TYR A 66 11.45 -0.66 -25.68
CA TYR A 66 10.46 -1.54 -25.05
C TYR A 66 10.54 -1.49 -23.52
N LEU A 67 11.76 -1.52 -22.96
CA LEU A 67 11.98 -1.41 -21.52
C LEU A 67 11.56 -0.03 -20.99
N ASP A 68 11.90 1.04 -21.71
CA ASP A 68 11.54 2.43 -21.37
C ASP A 68 10.02 2.61 -21.25
N ASN A 69 9.27 2.14 -22.26
CA ASN A 69 7.81 2.17 -22.22
C ASN A 69 7.24 1.37 -21.04
N ARG A 70 7.86 0.25 -20.63
CA ARG A 70 7.39 -0.57 -19.50
C ARG A 70 7.58 0.11 -18.15
N VAL A 71 8.63 0.93 -17.99
CA VAL A 71 8.86 1.71 -16.76
C VAL A 71 7.79 2.78 -16.60
N ASP A 72 7.41 3.46 -17.69
CA ASP A 72 6.35 4.48 -17.67
C ASP A 72 4.96 3.91 -17.29
N TYR A 73 4.71 2.63 -17.56
CA TYR A 73 3.46 1.94 -17.20
C TYR A 73 3.55 1.12 -15.90
N ALA A 74 4.56 1.31 -15.07
CA ALA A 74 4.65 0.60 -13.79
C ALA A 74 3.51 1.04 -12.85
N THR A 75 2.43 0.25 -12.82
CA THR A 75 1.31 0.39 -11.89
C THR A 75 1.84 0.33 -10.45
N ILE A 76 1.89 1.48 -9.77
CA ILE A 76 2.15 1.52 -8.34
C ILE A 76 0.91 0.96 -7.63
N THR A 77 0.97 -0.31 -7.21
CA THR A 77 -0.08 -0.92 -6.38
C THR A 77 0.13 -0.47 -4.94
N VAL A 78 -0.47 0.66 -4.56
CA VAL A 78 -0.48 1.09 -3.16
C VAL A 78 -1.56 0.32 -2.41
N ALA A 79 -1.16 -0.70 -1.66
CA ALA A 79 -2.02 -1.32 -0.65
C ALA A 79 -2.00 -0.45 0.61
N LEU A 80 -2.94 0.48 0.73
CA LEU A 80 -3.20 1.15 2.01
C LEU A 80 -3.97 0.19 2.91
N GLN A 81 -3.34 -0.25 4.00
CA GLN A 81 -4.04 -0.91 5.08
C GLN A 81 -4.28 0.14 6.16
N GLU A 82 -5.55 0.50 6.36
CA GLU A 82 -5.96 1.36 7.45
C GLU A 82 -5.56 0.68 8.77
N PRO A 83 -4.77 1.34 9.65
CA PRO A 83 -4.46 0.77 10.95
C PRO A 83 -5.78 0.56 11.70
N GLU A 84 -5.90 -0.58 12.42
CA GLU A 84 -7.05 -0.81 13.28
C GLU A 84 -7.28 0.42 14.15
N PRO A 85 -8.54 0.89 14.29
CA PRO A 85 -8.82 2.08 15.06
C PRO A 85 -8.36 1.87 16.50
N VAL A 86 -7.20 2.45 16.83
CA VAL A 86 -6.70 2.56 18.20
C VAL A 86 -7.54 3.62 18.90
N GLY A 87 -8.69 3.18 19.40
CA GLY A 87 -9.54 3.96 20.31
C GLY A 87 -10.26 5.12 19.63
N GLY A 88 -11.45 4.85 19.12
CA GLY A 88 -12.45 5.86 18.80
C GLY A 88 -13.81 5.22 18.94
N GLY A 89 -14.45 5.41 20.11
CA GLY A 89 -15.79 4.91 20.38
C GLY A 89 -16.75 5.31 19.26
N GLU A 90 -17.75 4.47 19.03
CA GLU A 90 -18.87 4.72 18.16
C GLU A 90 -19.23 6.21 18.17
N GLY A 91 -19.12 6.84 17.01
CA GLY A 91 -19.50 8.24 16.83
C GLY A 91 -20.90 8.46 17.41
N PHE A 92 -21.10 9.64 18.00
CA PHE A 92 -22.32 10.03 18.71
C PHE A 92 -23.60 9.57 17.98
N SER A 93 -24.16 8.43 18.41
CA SER A 93 -25.37 7.88 17.81
C SER A 93 -26.55 8.28 18.68
N PHE A 94 -27.35 9.20 18.16
CA PHE A 94 -28.57 9.65 18.82
C PHE A 94 -29.49 8.48 19.22
N VAL A 95 -29.49 7.40 18.43
CA VAL A 95 -30.27 6.20 18.70
C VAL A 95 -29.72 5.39 19.88
N SER A 96 -28.39 5.26 20.01
CA SER A 96 -27.80 4.53 21.15
C SER A 96 -28.02 5.28 22.46
N VAL A 97 -27.87 6.60 22.45
CA VAL A 97 -28.12 7.46 23.62
C VAL A 97 -29.58 7.38 24.06
N ILE A 98 -30.54 7.37 23.13
CA ILE A 98 -31.96 7.21 23.46
C ILE A 98 -32.23 5.83 24.08
N ASN A 99 -31.68 4.76 23.51
CA ASN A 99 -31.95 3.43 24.01
C ASN A 99 -31.34 3.19 25.40
N GLU A 100 -30.11 3.68 25.60
CA GLU A 100 -29.40 3.57 26.88
C GLU A 100 -30.06 4.43 27.96
N SER A 101 -30.58 5.61 27.62
CA SER A 101 -31.30 6.47 28.57
C SER A 101 -32.65 5.89 29.01
N ILE A 102 -33.39 5.22 28.12
CA ILE A 102 -34.64 4.52 28.49
C ILE A 102 -34.34 3.35 29.43
N ALA A 103 -33.31 2.55 29.13
CA ALA A 103 -32.89 1.45 30.00
C ALA A 103 -32.45 1.96 31.38
N GLY A 104 -31.65 3.05 31.42
CA GLY A 104 -31.23 3.68 32.66
C GLY A 104 -32.40 4.22 33.49
N PHE A 105 -33.40 4.85 32.86
CA PHE A 105 -34.59 5.33 33.55
C PHE A 105 -35.39 4.19 34.19
N LEU A 106 -35.61 3.09 33.46
CA LEU A 106 -36.30 1.92 34.00
C LEU A 106 -35.52 1.28 35.17
N ALA A 107 -34.19 1.24 35.07
CA ALA A 107 -33.33 0.73 36.15
C ALA A 107 -33.44 1.57 37.43
N VAL A 108 -33.39 2.90 37.32
CA VAL A 108 -33.52 3.80 38.47
C VAL A 108 -34.91 3.72 39.10
N THR A 109 -35.97 3.69 38.28
CA THR A 109 -37.34 3.57 38.80
C THR A 109 -37.58 2.23 39.50
N ALA A 110 -37.13 1.12 38.92
CA ALA A 110 -37.18 -0.19 39.57
C ALA A 110 -36.37 -0.20 40.87
N GLY A 111 -35.18 0.41 40.89
CA GLY A 111 -34.35 0.55 42.09
C GLY A 111 -35.06 1.29 43.22
N LEU A 112 -35.76 2.39 42.93
CA LEU A 112 -36.54 3.14 43.92
C LEU A 112 -37.68 2.29 44.51
N ILE A 113 -38.38 1.52 43.69
CA ILE A 113 -39.44 0.62 44.15
C ILE A 113 -38.87 -0.44 45.09
N ILE A 114 -37.73 -1.04 44.72
CA ILE A 114 -37.06 -2.05 45.54
C ILE A 114 -36.63 -1.46 46.90
N ILE A 115 -36.06 -0.25 46.91
CA ILE A 115 -35.67 0.45 48.14
C ILE A 115 -36.89 0.71 49.03
N LEU A 116 -37.99 1.22 48.46
CA LEU A 116 -39.23 1.48 49.21
C LEU A 116 -39.77 0.21 49.87
N ILE A 117 -39.83 -0.90 49.13
CA ILE A 117 -40.29 -2.19 49.67
C ILE A 117 -39.34 -2.70 50.76
N SER A 118 -38.03 -2.55 50.56
CA SER A 118 -37.01 -2.99 51.51
C SER A 118 -37.04 -2.23 52.85
N ILE A 119 -37.47 -0.96 52.85
CA ILE A 119 -37.57 -0.14 54.06
C ILE A 119 -38.76 -0.54 54.94
N ILE A 120 -39.86 -1.07 54.37
CA ILE A 120 -41.07 -1.47 55.11
C ILE A 120 -40.77 -2.40 56.30
N PRO A 121 -40.08 -3.54 56.15
CA PRO A 121 -39.78 -4.43 57.29
C PRO A 121 -38.90 -3.75 58.35
N LEU A 122 -38.04 -2.82 57.95
CA LEU A 122 -37.16 -2.07 58.85
C LEU A 122 -37.95 -1.07 59.71
N ILE A 123 -38.94 -0.40 59.10
CA ILE A 123 -39.89 0.47 59.82
C ILE A 123 -40.73 -0.36 60.79
N ILE A 124 -41.22 -1.53 60.39
CA ILE A 124 -42.01 -2.42 61.26
C ILE A 124 -41.16 -2.84 62.48
N LEU A 125 -39.92 -3.28 62.26
CA LEU A 125 -39.00 -3.64 63.35
C LEU A 125 -38.73 -2.45 64.28
N GLY A 126 -38.46 -1.27 63.72
CA GLY A 126 -38.25 -0.04 64.50
C GLY A 126 -39.48 0.35 65.33
N ALA A 127 -40.68 0.25 64.76
CA ALA A 127 -41.93 0.53 65.46
C ALA A 127 -42.18 -0.45 66.62
N VAL A 128 -41.92 -1.74 66.42
CA VAL A 128 -42.02 -2.76 67.49
C VAL A 128 -41.02 -2.46 68.61
N ALA A 129 -39.76 -2.17 68.28
CA ALA A 129 -38.74 -1.82 69.26
C ALA A 129 -39.12 -0.55 70.06
N TYR A 130 -39.67 0.47 69.40
CA TYR A 130 -40.14 1.69 70.06
C TYR A 130 -41.30 1.44 71.04
N VAL A 131 -42.27 0.61 70.66
CA VAL A 131 -43.38 0.24 71.55
C VAL A 131 -42.87 -0.49 72.79
N LEU A 132 -41.94 -1.44 72.63
CA LEU A 132 -41.33 -2.16 73.75
C LEU A 132 -40.57 -1.23 74.69
N TYR A 133 -39.79 -0.28 74.15
CA TYR A 133 -39.09 0.70 74.99
C TYR A 133 -40.05 1.59 75.78
N ARG A 134 -41.20 1.96 75.22
CA ARG A 134 -42.20 2.78 75.92
C ARG A 134 -43.04 2.00 76.94
N TRP A 135 -43.07 0.68 76.85
CA TRP A 135 -43.78 -0.20 77.80
C TRP A 135 -42.91 -0.62 79.00
N TRP A 136 -41.61 -0.35 78.94
CA TRP A 136 -40.64 -0.56 80.01
C TRP A 136 -40.41 0.74 80.78
#